data_AF-A0A838GGB6-F1
#
_entry.id   AF-A0A838GGB6-F1
#
_cell.length_a   1.000
_cell.length_b   1.000
_cell.length_c   1.000
_cell.angle_alpha   90.00
_cell.angle_beta   90.00
_cell.angle_gamma   90.00
#
_symmetry.space_group_name_H-M   'P 1'
#
loop_
_entity.id
_entity.type
_entity.pdbx_description
1 polymer ?
#
loop_
_entity_poly.entity_id
_entity_poly.type
_entity_poly.pdbx_seq_one_letter_code
_entity_poly.pdbx_strand_id
1 'polypeptide(L)' 'TAAEFAARSHYGHSTYEYALGLARTCGVGRLLAFHHDPARTDGELDVIARRLADHDPRVLVAADGQVIDLVASAADQ' A
#
# COMPACT_ATOMS: atom_id res chain seq x y z
N THR A 1 -4.90 -9.84 1.06
CA THR A 1 -4.48 -10.10 -0.34
C THR A 1 -5.68 -10.60 -1.12
N ALA A 2 -5.59 -10.72 -2.45
CA ALA A 2 -6.63 -11.33 -3.27
C ALA A 2 -6.89 -12.79 -2.88
N ALA A 3 -5.82 -13.53 -2.53
CA ALA A 3 -5.92 -14.93 -2.07
C ALA A 3 -6.71 -15.08 -0.76
N GLU A 4 -6.64 -14.09 0.14
CA GLU A 4 -7.36 -14.10 1.43
C GLU A 4 -8.79 -13.60 1.33
N PHE A 5 -9.14 -12.90 0.25
CA PHE A 5 -10.36 -12.10 0.17
C PHE A 5 -11.64 -12.94 0.23
N ALA A 6 -11.67 -14.11 -0.43
CA ALA A 6 -12.85 -14.97 -0.44
C ALA A 6 -13.30 -15.35 0.98
N ALA A 7 -12.36 -15.59 1.90
CA ALA A 7 -12.64 -15.95 3.29
C ALA A 7 -12.95 -14.74 4.19
N ARG A 8 -12.60 -13.52 3.78
CA ARG A 8 -12.60 -12.31 4.62
C ARG A 8 -13.38 -11.14 4.03
N SER A 9 -14.09 -11.34 2.94
CA SER A 9 -14.84 -10.30 2.21
C SER A 9 -15.89 -9.58 3.08
N HIS A 10 -16.41 -10.27 4.10
CA HIS A 10 -17.39 -9.75 5.04
C HIS A 10 -16.79 -8.79 6.08
N TYR A 11 -15.47 -8.64 6.18
CA TYR A 11 -14.83 -7.69 7.10
C TYR A 11 -14.95 -6.23 6.64
N GLY A 12 -15.38 -5.99 5.40
CA GLY A 12 -15.43 -4.63 4.83
C GLY A 12 -14.07 -4.06 4.44
N HIS A 13 -13.02 -4.89 4.37
CA HIS A 13 -11.69 -4.48 3.91
C HIS A 13 -11.48 -4.71 2.42
N SER A 14 -10.69 -3.84 1.79
CA SER A 14 -10.17 -4.05 0.43
C SER A 14 -8.93 -4.94 0.45
N THR A 15 -8.61 -5.51 -0.70
CA THR A 15 -7.29 -6.11 -0.95
C THR A 15 -6.30 -5.02 -1.39
N TYR A 16 -4.99 -5.22 -1.22
CA TYR A 16 -4.02 -4.27 -1.77
C TYR A 16 -4.04 -4.26 -3.30
N GLU A 17 -4.40 -5.39 -3.93
CA GLU A 17 -4.58 -5.51 -5.37
C GLU A 17 -5.72 -4.62 -5.88
N TYR A 18 -6.82 -4.54 -5.13
CA TYR A 18 -7.90 -3.61 -5.43
C TYR A 18 -7.43 -2.15 -5.32
N ALA A 19 -6.72 -1.81 -4.23
CA ALA A 19 -6.18 -0.47 -4.04
C ALA A 19 -5.19 -0.07 -5.16
N LEU A 20 -4.33 -1.00 -5.60
CA LEU A 20 -3.46 -0.82 -6.77
C LEU A 20 -4.24 -0.54 -8.05
N GLY A 21 -5.28 -1.33 -8.32
CA GLY A 21 -6.14 -1.16 -9.49
C GLY A 21 -6.80 0.22 -9.48
N LEU A 22 -7.40 0.60 -8.36
CA LEU A 22 -8.04 1.90 -8.18
C LEU A 22 -7.07 3.07 -8.37
N ALA A 23 -5.89 2.99 -7.76
CA ALA A 23 -4.82 3.98 -7.89
C ALA A 23 -4.42 4.19 -9.36
N ARG A 24 -4.26 3.10 -10.11
CA ARG A 24 -3.94 3.13 -11.54
C ARG A 24 -5.08 3.74 -12.35
N THR A 25 -6.33 3.33 -12.10
CA THR A 25 -7.51 3.86 -12.80
C THR A 25 -7.68 5.36 -12.58
N CYS A 26 -7.37 5.86 -11.38
CA CYS A 26 -7.47 7.28 -11.05
C CYS A 26 -6.21 8.10 -11.42
N GLY A 27 -5.13 7.47 -11.89
CA GLY A 27 -3.90 8.15 -12.25
C GLY A 27 -3.19 8.84 -11.07
N VAL A 28 -3.22 8.22 -9.87
CA VAL A 28 -2.61 8.83 -8.68
C VAL A 28 -1.08 8.90 -8.77
N GLY A 29 -0.49 9.90 -8.12
CA GLY A 29 0.97 10.09 -8.11
C GLY A 29 1.72 9.10 -7.23
N ARG A 30 1.18 8.77 -6.05
CA ARG A 30 1.70 7.75 -5.12
C ARG A 30 0.54 7.07 -4.40
N LEU A 31 0.70 5.79 -4.07
CA LEU A 31 -0.24 5.03 -3.24
C LEU A 31 0.47 4.61 -1.95
N LEU A 32 -0.10 4.98 -0.81
CA LEU A 32 0.37 4.52 0.50
C LEU A 32 -0.67 3.55 1.07
N ALA A 33 -0.32 2.27 1.15
CA ALA A 33 -1.16 1.23 1.72
C ALA A 33 -1.05 1.23 3.26
N PHE A 34 -2.17 1.43 3.94
CA PHE A 34 -2.28 1.43 5.41
C PHE A 34 -3.45 0.54 5.85
N HIS A 35 -3.66 0.43 7.17
CA HIS A 35 -4.74 -0.38 7.75
C HIS A 35 -4.62 -1.88 7.41
N HIS A 36 -3.41 -2.41 7.53
CA HIS A 36 -3.14 -3.84 7.36
C HIS A 36 -3.85 -4.67 8.45
N ASP A 37 -3.98 -5.97 8.21
CA ASP A 37 -4.49 -6.92 9.21
C ASP A 37 -3.60 -6.87 10.48
N PRO A 38 -4.15 -6.57 11.68
CA PRO A 38 -3.38 -6.44 12.92
C PRO A 38 -2.54 -7.67 13.29
N ALA A 39 -2.86 -8.85 12.75
CA ALA A 39 -2.08 -10.05 12.97
C ALA A 39 -0.80 -10.13 12.11
N ARG A 40 -0.62 -9.25 11.13
CA ARG A 40 0.59 -9.22 10.30
C ARG A 40 1.77 -8.66 11.08
N THR A 41 2.90 -9.33 10.91
CA THR A 41 4.20 -8.91 11.43
C THR A 41 4.89 -7.95 10.48
N ASP A 42 5.85 -7.17 10.99
CA ASP A 42 6.69 -6.28 10.18
C ASP A 42 7.36 -7.01 9.01
N GLY A 43 7.86 -8.23 9.23
CA GLY A 43 8.48 -9.04 8.18
C GLY A 43 7.51 -9.41 7.06
N GLU A 44 6.24 -9.67 7.37
CA GLU A 44 5.23 -9.93 6.34
C GLU A 44 4.85 -8.64 5.59
N LEU A 45 4.81 -7.51 6.28
CA LEU A 45 4.58 -6.20 5.67
C LEU A 45 5.73 -5.81 4.74
N ASP A 46 6.97 -6.10 5.11
CA ASP A 46 8.15 -5.91 4.27
C ASP A 46 8.09 -6.74 2.98
N VAL A 47 7.64 -7.99 3.08
CA VAL A 47 7.45 -8.85 1.89
C VAL A 47 6.37 -8.27 0.98
N ILE A 48 5.27 -7.76 1.55
CA ILE A 48 4.23 -7.08 0.78
C ILE A 48 4.80 -5.81 0.14
N ALA A 49 5.52 -4.97 0.89
CA ALA A 49 6.12 -3.73 0.41
C ALA A 49 7.05 -3.97 -0.78
N ARG A 50 7.92 -5.00 -0.70
CA ARG A 50 8.80 -5.40 -1.81
C ARG A 50 8.00 -5.81 -3.05
N ARG A 51 6.98 -6.67 -2.89
CA ARG A 51 6.11 -7.09 -4.00
C ARG A 51 5.38 -5.91 -4.64
N LEU A 52 4.90 -4.96 -3.84
CA LEU A 52 4.24 -3.76 -4.35
C LEU A 52 5.23 -2.86 -5.11
N ALA A 53 6.42 -2.66 -4.58
CA ALA A 53 7.48 -1.86 -5.21
C ALA A 53 7.98 -2.48 -6.52
N ASP A 54 8.08 -3.82 -6.60
CA ASP A 54 8.42 -4.54 -7.83
C ASP A 54 7.39 -4.29 -8.95
N HIS A 55 6.13 -4.02 -8.59
CA HIS A 55 5.06 -3.69 -9.53
C HIS A 55 4.97 -2.20 -9.88
N ASP A 56 5.18 -1.32 -8.91
CA ASP A 56 5.25 0.13 -9.09
C ASP A 56 6.00 0.77 -7.90
N PRO A 57 7.16 1.41 -8.11
CA PRO A 57 7.96 1.99 -7.02
C PRO A 57 7.28 3.16 -6.30
N ARG A 58 6.16 3.67 -6.84
CA ARG A 58 5.35 4.73 -6.21
C ARG A 58 4.33 4.18 -5.21
N VAL A 59 4.24 2.84 -5.08
CA VAL A 59 3.37 2.16 -4.14
C VAL A 59 4.18 1.74 -2.93
N LEU A 60 3.75 2.17 -1.75
CA LEU A 60 4.46 1.98 -0.49
C LEU A 60 3.51 1.39 0.56
N VAL A 61 4.06 0.72 1.57
CA VAL A 61 3.34 0.36 2.80
C VAL A 61 3.65 1.42 3.85
N ALA A 62 2.63 1.96 4.51
CA ALA A 62 2.78 2.93 5.59
C ALA A 62 3.43 2.29 6.83
N ALA A 63 4.32 3.02 7.49
CA ALA A 63 4.85 2.68 8.81
C ALA A 63 4.30 3.63 9.88
N ASP A 64 4.27 3.17 11.13
CA ASP A 64 3.89 4.02 12.25
C ASP A 64 4.89 5.17 12.44
N GLY A 65 4.39 6.36 12.75
CA GLY A 65 5.19 7.58 12.81
C GLY A 65 5.75 8.10 11.48
N GLN A 66 5.41 7.49 10.33
CA GLN A 66 5.88 7.94 9.03
C GLN A 66 5.30 9.32 8.67
N VAL A 67 6.17 10.24 8.28
CA VAL A 67 5.81 11.56 7.74
C VAL A 67 6.05 11.57 6.24
N ILE A 68 5.10 12.11 5.48
CA ILE A 68 5.21 12.27 4.03
C ILE A 68 4.94 13.72 3.63
N ASP A 69 5.78 14.23 2.74
CA ASP A 69 5.55 15.52 2.08
C ASP A 69 4.83 15.30 0.76
N LEU A 70 3.72 16.01 0.55
CA LEU A 70 2.86 15.83 -0.64
C LEU A 70 3.32 16.63 -1.86
N VAL A 71 4.19 17.62 -1.64
CA VAL A 71 4.89 18.37 -2.68
C VAL A 71 6.37 18.11 -2.47
N ALA A 72 7.06 17.64 -3.50
CA ALA A 72 8.51 17.73 -3.49
C ALA A 72 8.85 19.22 -3.33
N SER A 73 9.44 19.59 -2.19
CA SER A 73 10.16 20.85 -2.12
C SER A 73 11.20 20.80 -3.24
N ALA A 74 11.25 21.83 -4.08
CA ALA A 74 12.26 21.97 -5.12
C ALA A 74 13.69 22.17 -4.57
N ALA A 75 13.93 21.82 -3.30
CA ALA A 75 15.15 22.12 -2.56
C ALA A 75 16.25 21.06 -2.67
N ASP A 76 15.96 19.86 -3.20
CA ASP A 76 16.98 18.80 -3.37
C ASP A 76 17.11 18.37 -4.84
N GLN A 77 17.36 19.33 -5.73
CA GLN A 77 18.01 19.05 -7.02
C GLN A 77 19.52 19.00 -6.85
#